data_AF-A0A2S6ZIM8-F1
#
_entry.id   AF-A0A2S6ZIM8-F1
#
_cell.length_a   1.000
_cell.length_b   1.000
_cell.length_c   1.000
_cell.angle_alpha   90.00
_cell.angle_beta   90.00
_cell.angle_gamma   90.00
#
_symmetry.space_group_name_H-M   'P 1'
#
loop_
_entity.id
_entity.type
_entity.pdbx_description
1 polymer ?
#
loop_
_entity_poly.entity_id
_entity_poly.type
_entity_poly.pdbx_seq_one_letter_code
_entity_poly.pdbx_strand_id
1 'polypeptide(L)'
;MPKPKPASNEQRIKAVLRGMRRAERNKAGRLSRTTDTLSLIGGVAYGSAADAQCVIDYLARDADTLAQLRDEQLVDIGEMICIAWNGCGGDQQALAQWLIGEHAQLGGSSPRQLLQTGASAQLLEATRAFFTG
;
A
#
# COMPACT_ATOMS: atom_id res chain seq x y z
N MET A 1 11.79 -19.23 -24.60
CA MET A 1 11.22 -17.90 -24.30
C MET A 1 12.18 -17.16 -23.39
N PRO A 2 12.61 -15.92 -23.70
CA PRO A 2 13.41 -15.15 -22.77
C PRO A 2 12.57 -14.82 -21.52
N LYS A 3 13.14 -15.02 -20.33
CA LYS A 3 12.51 -14.56 -19.08
C LYS A 3 12.31 -13.04 -19.17
N PRO A 4 11.15 -12.50 -18.77
CA PRO A 4 10.95 -11.06 -18.77
C PRO A 4 12.03 -10.37 -17.93
N LYS A 5 12.58 -9.28 -18.47
CA LYS A 5 13.59 -8.47 -17.77
C LYS A 5 12.95 -7.93 -16.49
N PRO A 6 13.61 -8.03 -15.31
CA PRO A 6 13.07 -7.45 -14.09
C PRO A 6 12.88 -5.94 -14.28
N ALA A 7 11.76 -5.41 -13.79
CA ALA A 7 11.45 -3.99 -13.86
C ALA A 7 12.59 -3.17 -13.25
N SER A 8 12.95 -2.06 -13.91
CA SER A 8 13.94 -1.13 -13.35
C SER A 8 13.42 -0.53 -12.04
N ASN A 9 14.33 -0.08 -11.18
CA ASN A 9 13.92 0.57 -9.92
C ASN A 9 12.97 1.75 -10.17
N GLU A 10 13.22 2.53 -11.22
CA GLU A 10 12.35 3.63 -11.64
C GLU A 10 10.93 3.15 -12.01
N GLN A 11 10.81 2.04 -12.74
CA GLN A 11 9.50 1.47 -13.08
C GLN A 11 8.75 1.02 -11.82
N ARG A 12 9.46 0.41 -10.86
CA ARG A 12 8.87 -0.02 -9.59
C ARG A 12 8.37 1.15 -8.76
N ILE A 13 9.16 2.22 -8.64
CA ILE A 13 8.75 3.46 -7.95
C ILE A 13 7.50 4.06 -8.61
N LYS A 14 7.47 4.12 -9.95
CA LYS A 14 6.30 4.62 -10.70
C LYS A 14 5.05 3.78 -10.44
N ALA A 15 5.19 2.46 -10.35
CA ALA A 15 4.08 1.55 -10.03
C ALA A 15 3.51 1.82 -8.64
N VAL A 16 4.38 1.89 -7.63
CA VAL A 16 3.98 2.20 -6.24
C VAL A 16 3.30 3.56 -6.14
N LEU A 17 3.88 4.60 -6.76
CA LEU A 17 3.28 5.93 -6.82
C LEU A 17 1.90 5.94 -7.48
N ARG A 18 1.70 5.13 -8.52
CA ARG A 18 0.40 4.98 -9.18
C ARG A 18 -0.65 4.42 -8.23
N GLY A 19 -0.27 3.45 -7.39
CA GLY A 19 -1.09 2.92 -6.30
C GLY A 19 -1.45 3.96 -5.25
N MET A 20 -0.44 4.66 -4.71
CA MET A 20 -0.64 5.70 -3.69
C MET A 20 -1.60 6.80 -4.19
N ARG A 21 -1.39 7.30 -5.42
CA ARG A 21 -2.28 8.30 -6.04
C ARG A 21 -3.69 7.79 -6.30
N ARG A 22 -3.87 6.48 -6.46
CA ARG A 22 -5.21 5.89 -6.59
C ARG A 22 -5.93 5.90 -5.24
N ALA A 23 -5.25 5.55 -4.15
CA ALA A 23 -5.79 5.65 -2.80
C ALA A 23 -6.24 7.09 -2.48
N GLU A 24 -5.38 8.08 -2.73
CA GLU A 24 -5.70 9.49 -2.47
C GLU A 24 -6.87 10.00 -3.33
N ARG A 25 -6.95 9.62 -4.61
CA ARG A 25 -8.11 9.96 -5.46
C ARG A 25 -9.41 9.34 -4.93
N ASN A 26 -9.35 8.07 -4.51
CA ASN A 26 -10.51 7.38 -3.95
C ASN A 26 -10.96 8.03 -2.63
N LYS A 27 -10.00 8.40 -1.77
CA LYS A 27 -10.25 9.16 -0.53
C LYS A 27 -10.90 10.52 -0.84
N ALA A 28 -10.30 11.31 -1.72
CA ALA A 28 -10.86 12.61 -2.13
C ALA A 28 -12.28 12.47 -2.71
N GLY A 29 -12.52 11.44 -3.55
CA GLY A 29 -13.84 11.16 -4.09
C GLY A 29 -14.86 10.66 -3.05
N ARG A 30 -14.43 10.07 -1.93
CA ARG A 30 -15.31 9.80 -0.78
C ARG A 30 -15.62 11.08 -0.01
N LEU A 31 -14.58 11.87 0.28
CA LEU A 31 -14.72 13.13 1.04
C LEU A 31 -15.57 14.17 0.31
N SER A 32 -15.48 14.26 -1.02
CA SER A 32 -16.33 15.16 -1.80
C SER A 32 -17.82 14.79 -1.75
N ARG A 33 -18.14 13.54 -1.42
CA ARG A 33 -19.51 13.04 -1.22
C ARG A 33 -20.00 13.23 0.22
N THR A 34 -19.12 13.60 1.16
CA THR A 34 -19.47 13.90 2.54
C THR A 34 -19.64 15.42 2.72
N THR A 35 -20.64 15.85 3.48
CA THR A 35 -20.91 17.28 3.76
C THR A 35 -19.94 17.89 4.77
N ASP A 36 -18.98 17.11 5.27
CA ASP A 36 -18.06 17.51 6.33
C ASP A 36 -16.76 18.10 5.75
N THR A 37 -16.72 19.43 5.66
CA THR A 37 -15.59 20.21 5.12
C THR A 37 -14.32 20.11 5.96
N LEU A 38 -14.40 19.76 7.25
CA LEU A 38 -13.23 19.56 8.11
C LEU A 38 -12.44 18.31 7.72
N SER A 39 -13.12 17.30 7.19
CA SER A 39 -12.51 16.07 6.70
C SER A 39 -11.61 16.29 5.46
N LEU A 40 -11.70 17.45 4.79
CA LEU A 40 -10.84 17.83 3.65
C LEU A 40 -9.47 18.42 4.08
N ILE A 41 -9.33 18.86 5.33
CA ILE A 41 -8.20 19.67 5.79
C ILE A 41 -7.18 18.83 6.59
N GLY A 42 -7.58 17.69 7.15
CA GLY A 42 -6.83 16.96 8.18
C GLY A 42 -5.96 15.78 7.74
N GLY A 43 -5.51 15.71 6.47
CA GLY A 43 -4.72 14.57 6.00
C GLY A 43 -3.21 14.75 6.17
N VAL A 44 -2.52 13.80 6.81
CA VAL A 44 -1.06 13.68 6.70
C VAL A 44 -0.74 13.25 5.27
N ALA A 45 -0.02 14.10 4.52
CA ALA A 45 0.33 13.82 3.14
C ALA A 45 1.28 12.61 3.06
N TYR A 46 0.86 11.56 2.36
CA TYR A 46 1.65 10.36 2.08
C TYR A 46 1.43 9.94 0.63
N GLY A 47 2.52 9.68 -0.10
CA GLY A 47 2.44 9.41 -1.54
C GLY A 47 3.46 10.18 -2.40
N SER A 48 4.53 10.67 -1.79
CA SER A 48 5.68 11.26 -2.46
C SER A 48 6.57 10.19 -3.09
N ALA A 49 7.50 10.60 -3.96
CA ALA A 49 8.50 9.69 -4.52
C ALA A 49 9.41 9.09 -3.43
N ALA A 50 9.66 9.83 -2.34
CA ALA A 50 10.40 9.33 -1.19
C ALA A 50 9.64 8.23 -0.46
N ASP A 51 8.33 8.39 -0.26
CA ASP A 51 7.48 7.36 0.36
C ASP A 51 7.46 6.09 -0.50
N ALA A 52 7.33 6.26 -1.82
CA ALA A 52 7.40 5.14 -2.75
C ALA A 52 8.76 4.43 -2.71
N GLN A 53 9.86 5.18 -2.62
CA GLN A 53 11.19 4.58 -2.43
C GLN A 53 11.29 3.83 -1.10
N CYS A 54 10.77 4.36 0.00
CA CYS A 54 10.76 3.66 1.30
C CYS A 54 10.00 2.33 1.23
N VAL A 55 8.89 2.26 0.47
CA VAL A 55 8.17 1.00 0.23
C VAL A 55 9.02 0.02 -0.56
N ILE A 56 9.70 0.48 -1.61
CA ILE A 56 10.63 -0.36 -2.38
C ILE A 56 11.77 -0.87 -1.49
N ASP A 57 12.37 -0.01 -0.66
CA ASP A 57 13.44 -0.39 0.26
C ASP A 57 12.96 -1.40 1.30
N TYR A 58 11.73 -1.24 1.81
CA TYR A 58 11.10 -2.20 2.70
C TYR A 58 10.93 -3.57 2.04
N LEU A 59 10.41 -3.62 0.82
CA LEU A 59 10.24 -4.85 0.05
C LEU A 59 11.58 -5.48 -0.34
N ALA A 60 12.62 -4.66 -0.57
CA ALA A 60 13.96 -5.11 -0.91
C ALA A 60 14.73 -5.77 0.25
N ARG A 61 14.26 -5.60 1.50
CA ARG A 61 14.83 -6.32 2.67
C ARG A 61 14.75 -7.84 2.52
N ASP A 62 13.81 -8.30 1.70
CA ASP A 62 13.68 -9.67 1.26
C ASP A 62 13.86 -9.70 -0.27
N ALA A 63 15.09 -10.01 -0.71
CA ALA A 63 15.49 -9.86 -2.11
C ALA A 63 14.61 -10.68 -3.07
N ASP A 64 14.08 -11.81 -2.61
CA ASP A 64 13.19 -12.67 -3.39
C ASP A 64 11.80 -12.05 -3.53
N THR A 65 11.32 -11.35 -2.50
CA THR A 65 10.01 -10.68 -2.52
C THR A 65 9.98 -9.61 -3.61
N LEU A 66 10.89 -8.63 -3.60
CA LEU A 66 10.85 -7.54 -4.60
C LEU A 66 11.10 -8.03 -6.04
N ALA A 67 11.91 -9.08 -6.21
CA ALA A 67 12.21 -9.62 -7.53
C ALA A 67 11.00 -10.31 -8.19
N GLN A 68 10.11 -10.88 -7.39
CA GLN A 68 8.93 -11.63 -7.86
C GLN A 68 7.71 -10.75 -8.12
N LEU A 69 7.70 -9.51 -7.62
CA LEU A 69 6.58 -8.60 -7.78
C LEU A 69 6.50 -8.02 -9.20
N ARG A 70 5.33 -8.18 -9.81
CA ARG A 70 4.93 -7.56 -11.08
C ARG A 70 4.44 -6.13 -10.85
N ASP A 71 4.34 -5.37 -11.94
CA ASP A 71 3.90 -3.97 -11.93
C ASP A 71 2.53 -3.81 -11.25
N GLU A 72 1.58 -4.70 -11.56
CA GLU A 72 0.24 -4.68 -10.97
C GLU A 72 0.28 -4.89 -9.46
N GLN A 73 1.12 -5.81 -8.98
CA GLN A 73 1.26 -6.08 -7.55
C GLN A 73 1.88 -4.88 -6.83
N LEU A 74 2.83 -4.19 -7.45
CA LEU A 74 3.42 -2.97 -6.89
C LEU A 74 2.41 -1.81 -6.81
N VAL A 75 1.47 -1.73 -7.76
CA VAL A 75 0.33 -0.79 -7.64
C VAL A 75 -0.53 -1.14 -6.45
N ASP A 76 -0.90 -2.41 -6.30
CA ASP A 76 -1.76 -2.84 -5.20
C ASP A 76 -1.10 -2.54 -3.85
N ILE A 77 0.20 -2.81 -3.73
CA ILE A 77 0.99 -2.51 -2.53
C ILE A 77 1.04 -1.01 -2.26
N GLY A 78 1.28 -0.20 -3.29
CA GLY A 78 1.30 1.26 -3.16
C GLY A 78 -0.04 1.85 -2.73
N GLU A 79 -1.15 1.27 -3.22
CA GLU A 79 -2.49 1.67 -2.80
C GLU A 79 -2.76 1.24 -1.35
N MET A 80 -2.44 -0.01 -1.02
CA MET A 80 -2.63 -0.61 0.30
C MET A 80 -1.91 0.18 1.39
N ILE A 81 -0.62 0.46 1.21
CA ILE A 81 0.19 1.15 2.22
C ILE A 81 -0.29 2.58 2.45
N CYS A 82 -0.78 3.25 1.41
CA CYS A 82 -1.35 4.59 1.52
C CYS A 82 -2.68 4.58 2.26
N ILE A 83 -3.54 3.59 2.02
CA ILE A 83 -4.78 3.40 2.80
C ILE A 83 -4.46 3.11 4.27
N ALA A 84 -3.54 2.18 4.53
CA ALA A 84 -3.16 1.80 5.88
C ALA A 84 -2.51 2.96 6.65
N TRP A 85 -1.61 3.74 6.02
CA TRP A 85 -1.01 4.93 6.62
C TRP A 85 -2.08 5.94 7.07
N ASN A 86 -3.00 6.27 6.17
CA ASN A 86 -4.11 7.17 6.48
C ASN A 86 -5.01 6.63 7.60
N GLY A 87 -5.33 5.33 7.55
CA GLY A 87 -6.16 4.67 8.56
C GLY A 87 -5.49 4.55 9.93
N CYS A 88 -4.15 4.51 9.96
CA CYS A 88 -3.35 4.61 11.17
C CYS A 88 -3.14 6.06 11.64
N GLY A 89 -3.81 7.06 11.04
CA GLY A 89 -3.68 8.47 11.41
C GLY A 89 -2.32 9.09 11.10
N GLY A 90 -1.54 8.47 10.21
CA GLY A 90 -0.15 8.86 9.96
C GLY A 90 0.83 8.46 11.06
N ASP A 91 0.46 7.51 11.91
CA ASP A 91 1.34 6.96 12.94
C ASP A 91 2.15 5.77 12.39
N GLN A 92 3.47 5.94 12.35
CA GLN A 92 4.41 4.91 11.90
C GLN A 92 4.42 3.68 12.80
N GLN A 93 4.28 3.84 14.12
CA GLN A 93 4.25 2.74 15.06
C GLN A 93 2.97 1.93 14.88
N ALA A 94 1.82 2.60 14.76
CA ALA A 94 0.54 1.93 14.49
C ALA A 94 0.57 1.16 13.16
N LEU A 95 1.12 1.76 12.10
CA LEU A 95 1.29 1.08 10.81
C LEU A 95 2.22 -0.14 10.94
N ALA A 96 3.35 0.00 11.64
CA ALA A 96 4.29 -1.10 11.85
C ALA A 96 3.64 -2.26 12.62
N GLN A 97 2.86 -1.97 13.66
CA GLN A 97 2.12 -2.98 14.42
C GLN A 97 1.06 -3.68 13.55
N TRP A 98 0.32 -2.91 12.75
CA TRP A 98 -0.67 -3.48 11.84
C TRP A 98 -0.03 -4.40 10.80
N LEU A 99 1.13 -4.04 10.23
CA LEU A 99 1.84 -4.84 9.23
C LEU A 99 2.33 -6.20 9.74
N ILE A 100 2.71 -6.28 11.02
CA ILE A 100 3.23 -7.51 11.63
C ILE A 100 2.18 -8.30 12.41
N GLY A 101 1.07 -7.68 12.79
CA GLY A 101 -0.03 -8.32 13.50
C GLY A 101 -0.83 -9.25 12.61
N GLU A 102 -1.36 -10.32 13.19
CA GLU A 102 -2.29 -11.24 12.53
C GLU A 102 -3.71 -10.67 12.56
N HIS A 103 -4.42 -10.79 11.44
CA HIS A 103 -5.80 -10.30 11.33
C HIS A 103 -6.74 -11.41 10.90
N ALA A 104 -7.86 -11.57 11.61
CA ALA A 104 -8.89 -12.56 11.26
C ALA A 104 -9.41 -12.36 9.82
N GLN A 105 -9.52 -11.10 9.38
CA GLN A 105 -9.94 -10.74 8.01
C GLN A 105 -8.93 -11.19 6.93
N LEU A 106 -7.69 -11.48 7.32
CA LEU A 106 -6.63 -12.02 6.47
C LEU A 106 -6.44 -13.53 6.69
N GLY A 107 -7.45 -14.22 7.24
CA GLY A 107 -7.36 -15.65 7.55
C GLY A 107 -6.31 -15.97 8.61
N GLY A 108 -6.05 -15.05 9.54
CA GLY A 108 -5.02 -15.18 10.57
C GLY A 108 -3.60 -14.87 10.09
N SER A 109 -3.43 -14.42 8.84
CA SER A 109 -2.12 -13.96 8.34
C SER A 109 -1.85 -12.49 8.71
N SER A 110 -0.59 -12.13 8.79
CA SER A 110 -0.14 -10.74 8.81
C SER A 110 -0.05 -10.15 7.39
N PRO A 111 -0.25 -8.83 7.22
CA PRO A 111 0.01 -8.16 5.95
C PRO A 111 1.40 -8.44 5.41
N ARG A 112 2.42 -8.48 6.28
CA ARG A 112 3.79 -8.82 5.90
C ARG A 112 3.90 -10.21 5.26
N GLN A 113 3.27 -11.23 5.83
CA GLN A 113 3.27 -12.58 5.24
C GLN A 113 2.59 -12.58 3.85
N LEU A 114 1.48 -11.85 3.70
CA LEU A 114 0.79 -11.75 2.41
C LEU A 114 1.60 -10.99 1.35
N LEU A 115 2.38 -9.99 1.74
CA LEU A 115 3.32 -9.31 0.84
C LEU A 115 4.40 -10.27 0.32
N GLN A 116 4.94 -11.13 1.18
CA GLN A 116 5.99 -12.10 0.84
C GLN A 116 5.47 -13.24 -0.05
N THR A 117 4.22 -13.64 0.11
CA THR A 117 3.59 -14.68 -0.72
C THR A 117 3.01 -14.14 -2.04
N GLY A 118 3.10 -12.83 -2.28
CA GLY A 118 2.61 -12.19 -3.50
C GLY A 118 1.09 -12.01 -3.57
N ALA A 119 0.38 -12.17 -2.45
CA ALA A 119 -1.08 -12.04 -2.32
C ALA A 119 -1.55 -10.57 -2.24
N SER A 120 -0.95 -9.67 -3.03
CA SER A 120 -1.16 -8.21 -2.94
C SER A 120 -2.61 -7.79 -3.16
N ALA A 121 -3.33 -8.44 -4.08
CA ALA A 121 -4.72 -8.11 -4.38
C ALA A 121 -5.66 -8.45 -3.21
N GLN A 122 -5.51 -9.64 -2.61
CA GLN A 122 -6.26 -10.03 -1.42
C GLN A 122 -5.99 -9.10 -0.25
N LEU A 123 -4.71 -8.75 -0.05
CA LEU A 123 -4.31 -7.83 0.99
C LEU A 123 -4.93 -6.44 0.78
N LEU A 124 -4.90 -5.90 -0.44
CA LEU A 124 -5.51 -4.61 -0.76
C LEU A 124 -7.02 -4.58 -0.46
N GLU A 125 -7.76 -5.61 -0.86
CA GLU A 125 -9.20 -5.70 -0.59
C GLU A 125 -9.50 -5.72 0.91
N ALA A 126 -8.73 -6.50 1.67
CA ALA A 126 -8.88 -6.53 3.13
C ALA A 126 -8.50 -5.19 3.78
N THR A 127 -7.45 -4.51 3.33
CA THR A 127 -7.06 -3.19 3.84
C THR A 127 -8.14 -2.14 3.57
N ARG A 128 -8.78 -2.18 2.39
CA ARG A 128 -9.95 -1.34 2.09
C ARG A 128 -11.09 -1.62 3.06
N ALA A 129 -11.44 -2.88 3.28
CA ALA A 129 -12.50 -3.25 4.22
C ALA A 129 -12.18 -2.80 5.66
N PHE A 130 -10.91 -2.87 6.07
CA PHE A 130 -10.49 -2.52 7.43
C PHE A 130 -10.51 -1.02 7.71
N PHE A 131 -10.01 -0.18 6.78
CA PHE A 131 -9.80 1.25 7.03
C PHE A 131 -10.77 2.18 6.30
N THR A 132 -11.56 1.66 5.36
CA THR A 132 -12.48 2.48 4.55
C THR A 132 -13.92 1.97 4.55
N GLY A 133 -14.15 0.81 5.21
CA GLY A 133 -15.48 0.28 5.48
C GLY A 133 -16.27 1.13 6.47
#